data_AF-A0A5M5ZLW0-F1
#
_entry.id   AF-A0A5M5ZLW0-F1
#
_cell.length_a   1.000
_cell.length_b   1.000
_cell.length_c   1.000
_cell.angle_alpha   90.00
_cell.angle_beta   90.00
_cell.angle_gamma   90.00
#
_symmetry.space_group_name_H-M   'P 1'
#
loop_
_entity.id
_entity.type
_entity.pdbx_description
1 polymer ?
#
loop_
_entity_poly.entity_id
_entity_poly.type
_entity_poly.pdbx_seq_one_letter_code
_entity_poly.pdbx_strand_id
1 'polypeptide(L)' 'RVLGQERNIPLKVIKLETREQAQNSPTPATIFSLFYNGKFVTTDLSICTESKFTKLLK' A
#
# COMPACT_ATOMS: atom_id res chain seq x y z
N ARG A 1 12.61 5.41 10.02
CA ARG A 1 12.32 3.98 10.29
C ARG A 1 11.16 3.58 9.39
N VAL A 2 11.40 2.77 8.35
CA VAL A 2 10.35 2.37 7.40
C VAL A 2 10.09 0.89 7.60
N LEU A 3 8.91 0.53 8.12
CA LEU A 3 8.57 -0.85 8.53
C LEU A 3 8.86 -1.90 7.44
N GLY A 4 8.65 -1.56 6.17
CA GLY A 4 8.96 -2.45 5.04
C GLY A 4 10.46 -2.72 4.87
N GLN A 5 11.31 -1.73 5.10
CA GLN A 5 12.77 -1.89 4.97
C GLN A 5 13.32 -2.83 6.04
N GLU A 6 12.81 -2.73 7.28
CA GLU A 6 13.21 -3.64 8.38
C GLU A 6 12.81 -5.10 8.13
N ARG A 7 11.82 -5.32 7.27
CA ARG A 7 11.30 -6.63 6.89
C ARG A 7 11.82 -7.09 5.52
N ASN A 8 12.78 -6.39 4.93
CA ASN A 8 13.31 -6.65 3.58
C ASN A 8 12.23 -6.70 2.48
N ILE A 9 11.17 -5.90 2.63
CA ILE A 9 10.12 -5.78 1.62
C ILE A 9 10.57 -4.79 0.55
N PRO A 10 10.67 -5.19 -0.73
CA PRO A 10 11.11 -4.30 -1.79
C PRO A 10 10.11 -3.16 -1.98
N LEU A 11 10.64 -1.92 -2.00
CA LEU A 11 9.84 -0.73 -2.20
C LEU A 11 9.86 -0.33 -3.67
N LYS A 12 8.68 -0.25 -4.29
CA LYS A 12 8.48 0.34 -5.61
C LYS A 12 7.58 1.57 -5.46
N VAL A 13 8.08 2.73 -5.90
CA VAL A 13 7.31 3.98 -5.92
C VAL A 13 6.94 4.31 -7.36
N ILE A 14 5.65 4.51 -7.62
CA ILE A 14 5.12 4.92 -8.92
C ILE A 14 4.39 6.24 -8.70
N LYS A 15 4.94 7.33 -9.24
CA LYS A 15 4.30 8.65 -9.19
C LYS A 15 3.29 8.75 -10.34
N LEU A 16 2.06 9.15 -10.01
CA LEU A 16 1.02 9.44 -11.00
C LEU A 16 1.12 10.93 -11.36
N GLU A 17 1.26 11.23 -12.64
CA GLU A 17 1.43 12.59 -13.17
C GLU A 17 0.26 13.05 -14.04
N THR A 18 -0.47 12.10 -14.63
CA THR A 18 -1.62 12.40 -15.49
C THR A 18 -2.93 11.85 -14.92
N ARG A 19 -4.04 12.46 -15.34
CA ARG A 19 -5.39 11.98 -15.01
C ARG A 19 -5.63 10.54 -15.47
N GLU A 20 -5.10 10.16 -16.63
CA GLU A 20 -5.24 8.79 -17.15
C GLU A 20 -4.46 7.79 -16.30
N GLN A 21 -3.27 8.13 -15.81
CA GLN A 21 -2.53 7.28 -14.86
C GLN A 21 -3.31 7.10 -13.56
N ALA A 22 -3.94 8.16 -13.06
CA ALA A 22 -4.81 8.10 -11.88
C ALA A 22 -6.05 7.23 -12.11
N GLN A 23 -6.71 7.34 -13.26
CA GLN A 23 -7.91 6.57 -13.59
C GLN A 23 -7.63 5.08 -13.81
N ASN A 24 -6.44 4.73 -14.29
CA ASN A 24 -6.01 3.34 -14.47
C ASN A 24 -5.39 2.72 -13.19
N SER A 25 -5.33 3.46 -12.09
CA SER A 25 -4.81 2.96 -10.82
C SER A 25 -5.75 1.89 -10.22
N PRO A 26 -5.21 0.83 -9.58
CA PRO A 26 -6.03 -0.15 -8.86
C PRO A 26 -6.68 0.44 -7.59
N THR A 27 -6.26 1.62 -7.15
CA THR A 27 -6.72 2.24 -5.91
C THR A 27 -7.90 3.19 -6.15
N PRO A 28 -9.05 3.00 -5.48
CA PRO A 28 -10.15 3.96 -5.54
C PRO A 28 -9.68 5.34 -5.06
N ALA A 29 -10.00 6.38 -5.83
CA ALA A 29 -9.67 7.78 -5.56
C ALA A 29 -8.16 8.11 -5.40
N THR A 30 -7.24 7.19 -5.73
CA THR A 30 -5.78 7.42 -5.65
C THR A 30 -5.23 7.84 -4.27
N ILE A 31 -6.00 7.64 -3.19
CA ILE A 31 -5.60 8.06 -1.83
C ILE A 31 -4.72 6.99 -1.17
N PHE A 32 -5.34 5.87 -0.80
CA PHE A 32 -4.66 4.76 -0.13
C PHE A 32 -5.48 3.49 -0.30
N SER A 33 -4.81 2.39 -0.63
CA SER A 33 -5.40 1.06 -0.62
C SER A 33 -4.30 0.03 -0.42
N LEU A 34 -4.55 -0.91 0.45
CA LEU A 34 -3.69 -2.05 0.67
C LEU A 34 -4.21 -3.25 -0.10
N PHE A 35 -3.33 -3.86 -0.88
CA PHE A 35 -3.55 -5.14 -1.54
C PHE A 35 -2.53 -6.14 -1.03
N TYR A 36 -2.98 -7.38 -0.79
CA TYR A 36 -2.12 -8.50 -0.41
C TYR A 36 -2.41 -9.66 -1.35
N ASN A 37 -1.37 -10.18 -2.01
CA ASN A 37 -1.48 -11.22 -3.04
C ASN A 37 -2.55 -10.93 -4.11
N GLY A 38 -2.59 -9.68 -4.58
CA GLY A 38 -3.55 -9.22 -5.60
C GLY A 38 -4.98 -9.00 -5.11
N LYS A 39 -5.28 -9.26 -3.83
CA LYS A 39 -6.61 -9.07 -3.23
C LYS A 39 -6.66 -7.78 -2.42
N PHE A 40 -7.77 -7.04 -2.54
CA PHE A 40 -8.03 -5.87 -1.71
C PHE A 40 -8.14 -6.27 -0.24
N VAL A 41 -7.46 -5.53 0.64
CA VAL A 41 -7.48 -5.74 2.09
C VAL A 41 -8.27 -4.62 2.77
N THR A 42 -7.83 -3.38 2.60
CA THR A 42 -8.44 -2.22 3.28
C THR A 42 -7.97 -0.89 2.68
N THR A 43 -8.74 0.18 2.90
CA THR A 43 -8.35 1.59 2.72
C THR A 43 -8.01 2.28 4.05
N ASP A 44 -8.01 1.55 5.16
CA ASP A 44 -7.67 2.07 6.48
C ASP A 44 -6.14 2.23 6.66
N LEU A 45 -5.69 3.48 6.77
CA LEU A 45 -4.30 3.85 7.01
C LEU A 45 -3.74 3.32 8.33
N SER A 46 -4.59 3.00 9.32
CA SER A 46 -4.13 2.50 10.61
C SER A 46 -3.40 1.16 10.50
N ILE A 47 -3.56 0.43 9.38
CA ILE A 47 -2.80 -0.79 9.06
C ILE A 47 -1.28 -0.53 8.98
N CYS A 48 -0.86 0.70 8.72
CA CYS A 48 0.55 1.12 8.67
C CYS A 48 1.19 1.27 10.06
N THR A 49 0.45 1.03 11.15
CA THR A 49 1.02 0.92 12.50
C THR A 49 1.80 -0.38 12.64
N GLU A 50 2.91 -0.36 13.39
CA GLU A 50 3.79 -1.53 13.55
C GLU A 50 3.04 -2.79 14.01
N SER A 51 2.12 -2.64 14.97
CA SER A 51 1.32 -3.75 15.50
C SER A 51 0.43 -4.39 14.44
N LYS A 52 -0.31 -3.59 13.67
CA LYS A 52 -1.21 -4.11 12.64
C LYS A 52 -0.46 -4.61 11.41
N PHE A 53 0.58 -3.89 10.98
CA PHE A 53 1.43 -4.30 9.87
C PHE A 53 2.13 -5.64 10.15
N THR A 54 2.66 -5.83 11.36
CA THR A 54 3.30 -7.10 11.74
C THR A 54 2.30 -8.26 11.77
N LYS A 55 1.03 -8.03 12.11
CA LYS A 55 -0.03 -9.05 12.04
C LYS A 55 -0.37 -9.45 10.61
N LEU A 56 -0.29 -8.51 9.66
CA LEU A 56 -0.55 -8.78 8.23
C LEU A 56 0.55 -9.64 7.60
N LEU A 57 1.79 -9.51 8.08
CA LEU A 57 2.96 -10.24 7.54
C LEU A 57 3.18 -11.62 8.16
N LYS A 58 2.44 -11.98 9.21
CA LYS A 58 2.44 -13.32 9.80
C LYS A 58 1.49 -14.22 9.04
#